data_AF-A0A4V1S7E2-F1
#
_entry.id   AF-A0A4V1S7E2-F1
#
_cell.length_a   1.000
_cell.length_b   1.000
_cell.length_c   1.000
_cell.angle_alpha   90.00
_cell.angle_beta   90.00
_cell.angle_gamma   90.00
#
_symmetry.space_group_name_H-M   'P 1'
#
loop_
_entity.id
_entity.type
_entity.pdbx_description
1 polymer ?
#
loop_
_entity_poly.entity_id
_entity_poly.type
_entity_poly.pdbx_seq_one_letter_code
_entity_poly.pdbx_strand_id
1 'polypeptide(L)'
;MAGCTGLEGITIPAGVSAISDDAFRGNDSLEWALFEADAPAQVGARVFDGAAAGFTIFFYPGKAGFSVPTWLGYASAEVGTAPGLVAWLTANGYSPGASLLSDSNNDGVSLLMAYALGLDPALNLAGSLPQAVLTEGGISLIFRGDRALVAYSAETSGDLVTWTKEGVTLSEPDGAGLRTATVAAGDATRFLRLAVTP
;
A
#
# COMPACT_ATOMS: atom_id res chain seq x y z
N MET A 1 -23.60 22.18 -12.35
CA MET A 1 -22.21 21.68 -12.33
C MET A 1 -22.19 20.55 -11.32
N ALA A 2 -22.22 19.29 -11.78
CA ALA A 2 -22.02 18.11 -10.95
C ALA A 2 -21.65 16.99 -11.92
N GLY A 3 -20.41 16.54 -11.83
CA GLY A 3 -19.76 15.72 -12.84
C GLY A 3 -18.30 16.14 -12.92
N CYS A 4 -17.56 15.86 -11.85
CA CYS A 4 -16.11 15.76 -11.95
C CYS A 4 -15.85 14.38 -12.55
N THR A 5 -15.98 14.25 -13.88
CA THR A 5 -15.96 12.98 -14.64
C THR A 5 -14.59 12.29 -14.68
N GLY A 6 -13.72 12.56 -13.72
CA GLY A 6 -12.41 11.93 -13.58
C GLY A 6 -11.96 11.81 -12.13
N LEU A 7 -12.87 12.00 -11.16
CA LEU A 7 -12.57 11.75 -9.76
C LEU A 7 -12.72 10.25 -9.49
N GLU A 8 -11.59 9.54 -9.38
CA GLU A 8 -11.56 8.09 -9.12
C GLU A 8 -11.73 7.75 -7.62
N GLY A 9 -11.37 8.68 -6.75
CA GLY A 9 -11.43 8.48 -5.30
C GLY A 9 -11.55 9.79 -4.54
N ILE A 10 -12.15 9.73 -3.35
CA ILE A 10 -12.27 10.89 -2.47
C ILE A 10 -12.00 10.54 -1.00
N THR A 11 -11.22 11.39 -0.33
CA THR A 11 -11.10 11.36 1.13
C THR A 11 -12.03 12.40 1.74
N ILE A 12 -12.91 11.96 2.63
CA ILE A 12 -13.79 12.79 3.45
C ILE A 12 -13.07 13.07 4.78
N PRO A 13 -12.57 14.30 4.99
CA PRO A 13 -11.74 14.61 6.15
C PRO A 13 -12.55 14.65 7.44
N ALA A 14 -11.85 14.51 8.57
CA ALA A 14 -12.46 14.39 9.89
C ALA A 14 -13.40 15.54 10.32
N GLY A 15 -13.29 16.72 9.70
CA GLY A 15 -14.13 17.89 9.99
C GLY A 15 -15.50 17.90 9.30
N VAL A 16 -15.79 16.95 8.41
CA VAL A 16 -17.05 16.93 7.65
C VAL A 16 -18.16 16.37 8.52
N SER A 17 -19.05 17.24 9.01
CA SER A 17 -20.22 16.85 9.81
C SER A 17 -21.48 16.60 8.98
N ALA A 18 -21.52 17.09 7.73
CA ALA A 18 -22.66 16.94 6.84
C ALA A 18 -22.23 16.82 5.37
N ILE A 19 -22.94 15.97 4.62
CA ILE A 19 -22.84 15.86 3.16
C ILE A 19 -24.23 16.07 2.57
N SER A 20 -24.38 17.02 1.65
CA SER A 20 -25.68 17.37 1.05
C SER A 20 -26.18 16.34 0.05
N ASP A 21 -27.47 16.42 -0.27
CA ASP A 21 -28.09 15.60 -1.33
C ASP A 21 -27.33 15.73 -2.65
N ASP A 22 -27.21 14.60 -3.37
CA ASP A 22 -26.60 14.51 -4.70
C ASP A 22 -25.14 15.04 -4.80
N ALA A 23 -24.41 15.23 -3.68
CA ALA A 23 -23.11 15.91 -3.65
C ALA A 23 -22.04 15.33 -4.60
N PHE A 24 -22.03 14.01 -4.79
CA PHE A 24 -21.14 13.30 -5.73
C PHE A 24 -21.93 12.49 -6.77
N ARG A 25 -23.19 12.85 -7.02
CA ARG A 25 -24.03 12.13 -7.97
C ARG A 25 -23.51 12.27 -9.40
N GLY A 26 -23.50 11.14 -10.11
CA GLY A 26 -23.12 11.04 -11.52
C GLY A 26 -21.62 11.04 -11.79
N ASN A 27 -20.77 10.86 -10.76
CA ASN A 27 -19.33 10.66 -10.97
C ASN A 27 -19.06 9.18 -11.28
N ASP A 28 -19.25 8.79 -12.53
CA ASP A 28 -19.14 7.41 -13.01
C ASP A 28 -17.74 6.79 -12.93
N SER A 29 -16.69 7.61 -12.79
CA SER A 29 -15.33 7.15 -12.49
C SER A 29 -15.05 6.96 -10.99
N LEU A 30 -15.93 7.39 -10.08
CA LEU A 30 -15.67 7.34 -8.65
C LEU A 30 -15.77 5.91 -8.12
N GLU A 31 -14.63 5.32 -7.75
CA GLU A 31 -14.50 3.93 -7.30
C GLU A 31 -14.51 3.79 -5.78
N TRP A 32 -14.10 4.83 -5.04
CA TRP A 32 -14.04 4.74 -3.59
C TRP A 32 -14.21 6.08 -2.88
N ALA A 33 -14.68 6.02 -1.64
CA ALA A 33 -14.67 7.14 -0.71
C ALA A 33 -14.09 6.69 0.64
N LEU A 34 -13.10 7.41 1.19
CA LEU A 34 -12.50 7.12 2.49
C LEU A 34 -12.97 8.14 3.53
N PHE A 35 -13.54 7.69 4.64
CA PHE A 35 -13.89 8.54 5.77
C PHE A 35 -12.83 8.46 6.87
N GLU A 36 -12.25 9.61 7.23
CA GLU A 36 -11.19 9.69 8.26
C GLU A 36 -11.71 9.76 9.70
N ALA A 37 -13.00 10.04 9.87
CA ALA A 37 -13.68 10.12 11.17
C ALA A 37 -14.93 9.24 11.21
N ASP A 38 -15.71 9.37 12.29
CA ASP A 38 -17.03 8.75 12.38
C ASP A 38 -17.92 9.24 11.24
N ALA A 39 -18.96 8.45 10.92
CA ALA A 39 -19.90 8.81 9.87
C ALA A 39 -20.51 10.20 10.14
N PRO A 40 -20.62 11.07 9.11
CA PRO A 40 -21.22 12.38 9.29
C PRO A 40 -22.64 12.28 9.87
N ALA A 41 -22.98 13.19 10.78
CA ALA A 41 -24.28 13.19 11.44
C ALA A 41 -25.45 13.41 10.46
N GLN A 42 -25.17 14.06 9.32
CA GLN A 42 -26.13 14.30 8.26
C GLN A 42 -25.55 13.87 6.93
N VAL A 43 -26.14 12.85 6.31
CA VAL A 43 -25.79 12.43 4.95
C VAL A 43 -27.05 12.50 4.11
N GLY A 44 -26.98 13.28 3.02
CA GLY A 44 -28.07 13.49 2.09
C GLY A 44 -28.44 12.22 1.32
N ALA A 45 -29.53 12.30 0.58
CA ALA A 45 -29.94 11.24 -0.34
C ALA A 45 -29.04 11.22 -1.59
N ARG A 46 -28.80 10.02 -2.13
CA ARG A 46 -28.18 9.81 -3.44
C ARG A 46 -26.79 10.45 -3.61
N VAL A 47 -26.05 10.57 -2.49
CA VAL A 47 -24.74 11.23 -2.46
C VAL A 47 -23.78 10.66 -3.49
N PHE A 48 -23.75 9.33 -3.65
CA PHE A 48 -22.87 8.63 -4.60
C PHE A 48 -23.66 7.89 -5.69
N ASP A 49 -24.88 8.33 -6.01
CA ASP A 49 -25.66 7.68 -7.06
C ASP A 49 -24.99 7.86 -8.43
N GLY A 50 -24.87 6.76 -9.18
CA GLY A 50 -24.15 6.78 -10.46
C GLY A 50 -22.63 6.83 -10.32
N ALA A 51 -22.09 6.47 -9.15
CA ALA A 51 -20.67 6.14 -8.99
C ALA A 51 -20.27 4.88 -9.79
N ALA A 52 -18.97 4.61 -9.88
CA ALA A 52 -18.45 3.47 -10.64
C ALA A 52 -19.03 2.14 -10.15
N ALA A 53 -19.09 1.16 -11.05
CA ALA A 53 -19.47 -0.19 -10.69
C ALA A 53 -18.47 -0.76 -9.66
N GLY A 54 -18.97 -1.21 -8.51
CA GLY A 54 -18.11 -1.65 -7.40
C GLY A 54 -17.66 -0.54 -6.45
N PHE A 55 -18.21 0.67 -6.57
CA PHE A 55 -17.94 1.77 -5.64
C PHE A 55 -18.05 1.31 -4.18
N THR A 56 -17.00 1.56 -3.40
CA THR A 56 -16.91 1.13 -2.00
C THR A 56 -16.56 2.28 -1.06
N ILE A 57 -17.30 2.38 0.04
CA ILE A 57 -17.03 3.29 1.13
C ILE A 57 -16.08 2.63 2.13
N PHE A 58 -14.95 3.26 2.35
CA PHE A 58 -13.94 2.85 3.29
C PHE A 58 -13.95 3.73 4.54
N PHE A 59 -13.69 3.11 5.69
CA PHE A 59 -13.52 3.82 6.96
C PHE A 59 -12.52 3.06 7.85
N TYR A 60 -11.90 3.75 8.80
CA TYR A 60 -10.95 3.13 9.72
C TYR A 60 -11.64 2.24 10.77
N PRO A 61 -11.00 1.16 11.25
CA PRO A 61 -11.55 0.34 12.33
C PRO A 61 -11.87 1.18 13.57
N GLY A 62 -13.03 0.90 14.18
CA GLY A 62 -13.49 1.59 15.39
C GLY A 62 -14.17 2.95 15.16
N LYS A 63 -14.35 3.40 13.90
CA LYS A 63 -15.19 4.56 13.58
C LYS A 63 -16.67 4.22 13.73
N ALA A 64 -17.41 5.11 14.39
CA ALA A 64 -18.82 4.93 14.68
C ALA A 64 -19.71 5.36 13.49
N GLY A 65 -20.94 4.85 13.46
CA GLY A 65 -21.98 5.28 12.52
C GLY A 65 -21.93 4.65 11.12
N PHE A 66 -20.96 3.76 10.87
CA PHE A 66 -20.92 2.93 9.66
C PHE A 66 -21.48 1.52 9.92
N SER A 67 -21.90 0.85 8.85
CA SER A 67 -22.30 -0.56 8.84
C SER A 67 -21.55 -1.31 7.73
N VAL A 68 -21.41 -2.63 7.85
CA VAL A 68 -20.74 -3.52 6.86
C VAL A 68 -21.68 -4.71 6.61
N PRO A 69 -21.83 -5.22 5.36
CA PRO A 69 -21.08 -4.88 4.14
C PRO A 69 -21.66 -3.70 3.36
N THR A 70 -22.72 -3.07 3.86
CA THR A 70 -23.33 -1.90 3.21
C THR A 70 -23.65 -0.81 4.20
N TRP A 71 -23.50 0.45 3.78
CA TRP A 71 -23.87 1.65 4.52
C TRP A 71 -24.56 2.63 3.57
N LEU A 72 -25.77 3.08 3.93
CA LEU A 72 -26.65 3.92 3.09
C LEU A 72 -26.93 3.34 1.69
N GLY A 73 -26.89 2.01 1.54
CA GLY A 73 -27.11 1.32 0.27
C GLY A 73 -25.87 1.17 -0.61
N TYR A 74 -24.73 1.74 -0.21
CA TYR A 74 -23.44 1.57 -0.89
C TYR A 74 -22.65 0.44 -0.24
N ALA A 75 -21.79 -0.23 -1.01
CA ALA A 75 -20.83 -1.18 -0.44
C ALA A 75 -19.90 -0.45 0.53
N SER A 76 -19.51 -1.12 1.60
CA SER A 76 -18.70 -0.50 2.65
C SER A 76 -17.81 -1.51 3.37
N ALA A 77 -16.59 -1.11 3.68
CA ALA A 77 -15.59 -1.95 4.32
C ALA A 77 -14.67 -1.16 5.26
N GLU A 78 -14.20 -1.82 6.31
CA GLU A 78 -13.10 -1.29 7.12
C GLU A 78 -11.78 -1.42 6.34
N VAL A 79 -10.95 -0.39 6.37
CA VAL A 79 -9.55 -0.52 5.95
C VAL A 79 -8.75 -1.27 7.00
N GLY A 80 -7.64 -1.87 6.60
CA GLY A 80 -6.70 -2.48 7.56
C GLY A 80 -6.20 -1.46 8.59
N THR A 81 -5.62 -1.95 9.70
CA THR A 81 -5.10 -1.13 10.82
C THR A 81 -3.79 -0.37 10.49
N ALA A 82 -3.60 0.01 9.22
CA ALA A 82 -2.39 0.60 8.69
C ALA A 82 -2.62 2.02 8.11
N PRO A 83 -2.85 3.06 8.93
CA PRO A 83 -3.15 4.40 8.41
C PRO A 83 -2.09 4.95 7.45
N GLY A 84 -0.80 4.70 7.72
CA GLY A 84 0.28 5.14 6.84
C GLY A 84 0.28 4.46 5.46
N LEU A 85 -0.10 3.18 5.39
CA LEU A 85 -0.25 2.47 4.13
C LEU A 85 -1.47 2.97 3.36
N VAL A 86 -2.60 3.15 4.03
CA VAL A 86 -3.82 3.68 3.41
C VAL A 86 -3.58 5.08 2.86
N ALA A 87 -2.91 5.94 3.63
CA ALA A 87 -2.54 7.28 3.17
C ALA A 87 -1.57 7.24 1.98
N TRP A 88 -0.63 6.30 1.95
CA TRP A 88 0.26 6.12 0.80
C TRP A 88 -0.50 5.62 -0.44
N LEU A 89 -1.42 4.66 -0.29
CA LEU A 89 -2.25 4.17 -1.39
C LEU A 89 -3.07 5.31 -2.00
N THR A 90 -3.84 6.04 -1.18
CA THR A 90 -4.72 7.10 -1.67
C THR A 90 -3.95 8.28 -2.26
N ALA A 91 -2.79 8.63 -1.69
CA ALA A 91 -1.91 9.65 -2.26
C ALA A 91 -1.34 9.27 -3.63
N ASN A 92 -1.22 7.97 -3.91
CA ASN A 92 -0.78 7.44 -5.21
C ASN A 92 -1.96 7.02 -6.11
N GLY A 93 -3.19 7.43 -5.79
CA GLY A 93 -4.37 7.16 -6.61
C GLY A 93 -4.99 5.76 -6.45
N TYR A 94 -4.48 4.93 -5.55
CA TYR A 94 -5.03 3.60 -5.31
C TYR A 94 -6.16 3.63 -4.30
N SER A 95 -7.14 2.73 -4.50
CA SER A 95 -8.19 2.45 -3.53
C SER A 95 -7.61 2.05 -2.16
N PRO A 96 -8.21 2.48 -1.05
CA PRO A 96 -7.83 2.00 0.29
C PRO A 96 -7.87 0.47 0.46
N GLY A 97 -8.67 -0.22 -0.35
CA GLY A 97 -8.78 -1.68 -0.39
C GLY A 97 -7.93 -2.35 -1.49
N ALA A 98 -7.01 -1.63 -2.13
CA ALA A 98 -6.20 -2.18 -3.22
C ALA A 98 -5.37 -3.39 -2.76
N SER A 99 -5.28 -4.40 -3.64
CA SER A 99 -4.42 -5.55 -3.39
C SER A 99 -2.96 -5.12 -3.40
N LEU A 100 -2.25 -5.33 -2.29
CA LEU A 100 -0.82 -5.02 -2.18
C LEU A 100 0.06 -5.91 -3.07
N LEU A 101 -0.49 -7.01 -3.58
CA LEU A 101 0.19 -7.90 -4.52
C LEU A 101 0.01 -7.45 -5.98
N SER A 102 -0.78 -6.41 -6.23
CA SER A 102 -0.99 -5.90 -7.59
C SER A 102 0.27 -5.22 -8.14
N ASP A 103 0.44 -5.36 -9.44
CA ASP A 103 1.46 -4.73 -10.27
C ASP A 103 0.72 -4.05 -11.44
N SER A 104 0.08 -2.91 -11.14
CA SER A 104 -0.82 -2.25 -12.08
C SER A 104 -0.09 -1.66 -13.30
N ASN A 105 1.20 -1.33 -13.15
CA ASN A 105 2.02 -0.75 -14.22
C ASN A 105 2.80 -1.84 -15.02
N ASN A 106 2.74 -3.11 -14.58
CA ASN A 106 3.39 -4.28 -15.16
C ASN A 106 4.91 -4.16 -15.26
N ASP A 107 5.54 -3.55 -14.24
CA ASP A 107 7.00 -3.44 -14.15
C ASP A 107 7.66 -4.60 -13.37
N GLY A 108 6.85 -5.53 -12.84
CA GLY A 108 7.27 -6.67 -12.04
C GLY A 108 7.41 -6.37 -10.55
N VAL A 109 7.03 -5.18 -10.08
CA VAL A 109 7.12 -4.73 -8.68
C VAL A 109 5.72 -4.53 -8.11
N SER A 110 5.39 -5.29 -7.07
CA SER A 110 4.10 -5.15 -6.40
C SER A 110 4.00 -3.85 -5.59
N LEU A 111 2.77 -3.38 -5.35
CA LEU A 111 2.51 -2.24 -4.45
C LEU A 111 3.13 -2.43 -3.06
N LEU A 112 3.12 -3.67 -2.54
CA LEU A 112 3.76 -4.00 -1.27
C LEU A 112 5.26 -3.69 -1.32
N MET A 113 5.94 -4.11 -2.40
CA MET A 113 7.38 -3.88 -2.56
C MET A 113 7.69 -2.40 -2.75
N ALA A 114 6.88 -1.69 -3.55
CA ALA A 114 7.01 -0.24 -3.72
C ALA A 114 6.85 0.51 -2.38
N TYR A 115 5.79 0.21 -1.62
CA TYR A 115 5.57 0.78 -0.28
C TYR A 115 6.72 0.48 0.68
N ALA A 116 7.12 -0.80 0.76
CA ALA A 116 8.19 -1.28 1.62
C ALA A 116 9.51 -0.55 1.37
N LEU A 117 9.82 -0.27 0.10
CA LEU A 117 11.05 0.42 -0.29
C LEU A 117 10.91 1.95 -0.32
N GLY A 118 9.69 2.48 -0.16
CA GLY A 118 9.42 3.91 -0.23
C GLY A 118 9.56 4.48 -1.64
N LEU A 119 9.16 3.70 -2.63
CA LEU A 119 9.20 4.05 -4.05
C LEU A 119 7.85 4.62 -4.53
N ASP A 120 7.88 5.34 -5.64
CA ASP A 120 6.69 5.81 -6.34
C ASP A 120 6.15 4.69 -7.25
N PRO A 121 4.96 4.13 -6.98
CA PRO A 121 4.40 3.01 -7.73
C PRO A 121 3.94 3.39 -9.16
N ALA A 122 3.89 4.67 -9.51
CA ALA A 122 3.55 5.12 -10.86
C ALA A 122 4.75 5.03 -11.84
N LEU A 123 5.96 4.85 -11.34
CA LEU A 123 7.18 4.76 -12.14
C LEU A 123 7.51 3.31 -12.50
N ASN A 124 8.34 3.10 -13.52
CA ASN A 124 8.94 1.78 -13.77
C ASN A 124 10.06 1.51 -12.75
N LEU A 125 9.82 0.58 -11.83
CA LEU A 125 10.68 0.27 -10.70
C LEU A 125 11.63 -0.91 -10.91
N ALA A 126 11.61 -1.57 -12.08
CA ALA A 126 12.46 -2.73 -12.35
C ALA A 126 13.96 -2.44 -12.14
N GLY A 127 14.41 -1.22 -12.46
CA GLY A 127 15.78 -0.76 -12.23
C GLY A 127 16.03 -0.09 -10.87
N SER A 128 14.98 0.12 -10.08
CA SER A 128 15.01 0.86 -8.80
C SER A 128 15.06 -0.06 -7.58
N LEU A 129 14.91 -1.38 -7.78
CA LEU A 129 15.02 -2.35 -6.71
C LEU A 129 16.46 -2.44 -6.18
N PRO A 130 16.64 -2.64 -4.86
CA PRO A 130 17.93 -2.93 -4.25
C PRO A 130 18.69 -4.04 -4.98
N GLN A 131 19.94 -3.75 -5.35
CA GLN A 131 20.83 -4.72 -5.99
C GLN A 131 21.89 -5.20 -5.01
N ALA A 132 22.15 -6.50 -5.03
CA ALA A 132 23.21 -7.09 -4.25
C ALA A 132 24.57 -6.73 -4.87
N VAL A 133 25.51 -6.29 -4.04
CA VAL A 133 26.85 -5.86 -4.45
C VAL A 133 27.89 -6.79 -3.83
N LEU A 134 28.89 -7.16 -4.63
CA LEU A 134 30.07 -7.87 -4.14
C LEU A 134 30.99 -6.91 -3.40
N THR A 135 31.37 -7.29 -2.20
CA THR A 135 32.30 -6.58 -1.32
C THR A 135 33.47 -7.49 -0.99
N GLU A 136 34.53 -6.96 -0.40
CA GLU A 136 35.68 -7.77 0.06
C GLU A 136 35.26 -8.87 1.06
N GLY A 137 34.22 -8.61 1.86
CA GLY A 137 33.71 -9.54 2.87
C GLY A 137 32.63 -10.51 2.39
N GLY A 138 32.18 -10.45 1.13
CA GLY A 138 31.09 -11.27 0.59
C GLY A 138 30.04 -10.48 -0.19
N ILE A 139 28.77 -10.83 -0.04
CA ILE A 139 27.65 -10.18 -0.76
C ILE A 139 26.88 -9.29 0.21
N SER A 140 26.59 -8.06 -0.19
CA SER A 140 25.81 -7.11 0.61
C SER A 140 24.61 -6.57 -0.18
N LEU A 141 23.48 -6.34 0.50
CA LEU A 141 22.27 -5.74 -0.05
C LEU A 141 21.78 -4.66 0.91
N ILE A 142 21.66 -3.43 0.41
CA ILE A 142 21.16 -2.30 1.18
C ILE A 142 19.73 -1.98 0.73
N PHE A 143 18.80 -1.91 1.67
CA PHE A 143 17.39 -1.65 1.37
C PHE A 143 16.71 -0.89 2.52
N ARG A 144 15.66 -0.14 2.20
CA ARG A 144 14.79 0.46 3.23
C ARG A 144 14.06 -0.65 3.99
N GLY A 145 14.12 -0.63 5.31
CA GLY A 145 13.62 -1.70 6.17
C GLY A 145 12.88 -1.21 7.41
N ASP A 146 12.28 -0.02 7.34
CA ASP A 146 11.70 0.71 8.47
C ASP A 146 10.18 0.95 8.35
N ARG A 147 9.53 0.48 7.27
CA ARG A 147 8.08 0.66 7.11
C ARG A 147 7.32 -0.18 8.12
N ALA A 148 6.47 0.48 8.89
CA ALA A 148 5.54 -0.18 9.79
C ALA A 148 4.65 -1.16 9.00
N LEU A 149 4.37 -2.31 9.64
CA LEU A 149 3.51 -3.36 9.08
C LEU A 149 4.04 -3.98 7.78
N VAL A 150 5.37 -3.94 7.61
CA VAL A 150 6.07 -4.71 6.59
C VAL A 150 7.10 -5.59 7.29
N ALA A 151 7.02 -6.89 7.08
CA ALA A 151 8.07 -7.81 7.50
C ALA A 151 9.09 -7.96 6.37
N TYR A 152 10.35 -7.65 6.68
CA TYR A 152 11.48 -7.77 5.74
C TYR A 152 12.26 -9.05 6.01
N SER A 153 12.49 -9.83 4.96
CA SER A 153 13.24 -11.09 5.01
C SER A 153 14.37 -11.04 3.98
N ALA A 154 15.60 -10.91 4.44
CA ALA A 154 16.78 -11.10 3.59
C ALA A 154 17.18 -12.58 3.62
N GLU A 155 17.34 -13.17 2.43
CA GLU A 155 17.54 -14.61 2.27
C GLU A 155 18.69 -14.89 1.31
N THR A 156 19.48 -15.90 1.64
CA THR A 156 20.56 -16.40 0.79
C THR A 156 20.20 -17.72 0.13
N SER A 157 20.76 -17.97 -1.04
CA SER A 157 20.63 -19.25 -1.76
C SER A 157 21.95 -19.64 -2.41
N GLY A 158 22.18 -20.95 -2.61
CA GLY A 158 23.30 -21.46 -3.41
C GLY A 158 22.90 -21.90 -4.83
N ASP A 159 21.59 -22.05 -5.09
CA ASP A 159 21.03 -22.70 -6.28
C ASP A 159 19.90 -21.90 -6.95
N LEU A 160 19.52 -20.74 -6.39
CA LEU A 160 18.35 -19.91 -6.76
C LEU A 160 16.98 -20.58 -6.53
N VAL A 161 16.95 -21.78 -5.93
CA VAL A 161 15.72 -22.55 -5.69
C VAL A 161 15.42 -22.60 -4.20
N THR A 162 16.41 -22.95 -3.39
CA THR A 162 16.31 -23.09 -1.94
C THR A 162 16.81 -21.81 -1.28
N TRP A 163 15.95 -21.16 -0.50
CA TRP A 163 16.24 -19.89 0.16
C TRP A 163 16.17 -20.04 1.67
N THR A 164 17.15 -19.48 2.38
CA THR A 164 17.24 -19.53 3.84
C THR A 164 17.72 -18.19 4.41
N LYS A 165 17.34 -17.91 5.66
CA LYS A 165 17.87 -16.76 6.43
C LYS A 165 19.19 -17.08 7.12
N GLU A 166 19.54 -18.37 7.22
CA GLU A 166 20.76 -18.80 7.88
C GLU A 166 21.99 -18.29 7.12
N GLY A 167 22.95 -17.75 7.88
CA GLY A 167 24.15 -17.12 7.31
C GLY A 167 23.94 -15.69 6.78
N VAL A 168 22.74 -15.13 6.87
CA VAL A 168 22.48 -13.71 6.58
C VAL A 168 22.61 -12.90 7.88
N THR A 169 23.54 -11.95 7.90
CA THR A 169 23.60 -10.92 8.94
C THR A 169 22.77 -9.73 8.49
N LEU A 170 21.87 -9.25 9.33
CA LEU A 170 20.98 -8.13 9.01
C LEU A 170 21.11 -7.04 10.06
N SER A 171 21.43 -5.82 9.63
CA SER A 171 21.53 -4.68 10.53
C SER A 171 20.15 -4.20 11.01
N GLU A 172 20.15 -3.46 12.11
CA GLU A 172 19.03 -2.56 12.43
C GLU A 172 18.92 -1.44 11.37
N PRO A 173 17.73 -0.84 11.17
CA PRO A 173 17.58 0.35 10.36
C PRO A 173 18.41 1.52 10.90
N ASP A 174 19.12 2.22 10.02
CA ASP A 174 19.83 3.45 10.35
C ASP A 174 18.89 4.68 10.44
N GLY A 175 19.46 5.88 10.62
CA GLY A 175 18.68 7.12 10.70
C GLY A 175 17.92 7.50 9.42
N ALA A 176 18.23 6.87 8.28
CA ALA A 176 17.49 7.01 7.02
C ALA A 176 16.46 5.87 6.80
N GLY A 177 16.43 4.90 7.72
CA GLY A 177 15.59 3.71 7.64
C GLY A 177 16.19 2.58 6.80
N LEU A 178 17.47 2.66 6.44
CA LEU A 178 18.15 1.66 5.62
C LEU A 178 18.73 0.53 6.48
N ARG A 179 18.63 -0.69 5.98
CA ARG A 179 19.22 -1.90 6.54
C ARG A 179 20.24 -2.46 5.56
N THR A 180 21.23 -3.15 6.10
CA THR A 180 22.21 -3.90 5.31
C THR A 180 22.07 -5.38 5.64
N ALA A 181 21.77 -6.19 4.63
CA ALA A 181 21.91 -7.63 4.67
C ALA A 181 23.28 -8.03 4.12
N THR A 182 23.99 -8.92 4.80
CA THR A 182 25.32 -9.38 4.40
C THR A 182 25.42 -10.90 4.50
N VAL A 183 26.01 -11.52 3.48
CA VAL A 183 26.39 -12.93 3.47
C VAL A 183 27.90 -12.97 3.30
N ALA A 184 28.60 -13.62 4.24
CA ALA A 184 30.05 -13.70 4.21
C ALA A 184 30.56 -14.45 2.96
N ALA A 185 31.74 -14.07 2.47
CA ALA A 185 32.43 -14.78 1.41
C ALA A 185 32.72 -16.24 1.83
N GLY A 186 32.65 -17.15 0.87
CA GLY A 186 32.96 -18.56 1.05
C GLY A 186 33.16 -19.27 -0.29
N ASP A 187 33.48 -20.56 -0.22
CA ASP A 187 33.89 -21.34 -1.41
C ASP A 187 32.73 -21.76 -2.34
N ALA A 188 31.50 -21.43 -1.98
CA ALA A 188 30.30 -21.83 -2.70
C ALA A 188 29.55 -20.62 -3.25
N THR A 189 28.91 -20.78 -4.40
CA THR A 189 28.04 -19.75 -4.99
C THR A 189 26.98 -19.32 -3.97
N ARG A 190 26.76 -18.00 -3.90
CA ARG A 190 25.74 -17.39 -3.04
C ARG A 190 24.98 -16.34 -3.84
N PHE A 191 23.69 -16.28 -3.59
CA PHE A 191 22.76 -15.26 -4.06
C PHE A 191 22.08 -14.66 -2.85
N LEU A 192 21.74 -13.37 -2.91
CA LEU A 192 21.05 -12.67 -1.83
C LEU A 192 19.81 -12.00 -2.41
N ARG A 193 18.66 -12.19 -1.77
CA ARG A 193 17.40 -11.52 -2.14
C ARG A 193 16.73 -10.88 -0.94
N LEU A 194 15.82 -9.97 -1.24
CA LEU A 194 14.85 -9.43 -0.29
C LEU A 194 13.46 -9.98 -0.62
N ALA A 195 12.76 -10.45 0.42
CA ALA A 195 11.33 -10.73 0.40
C ALA A 195 10.62 -9.84 1.41
N VAL A 196 9.41 -9.41 1.07
CA VAL A 196 8.55 -8.57 1.92
C VAL A 196 7.17 -9.20 2.05
N THR A 197 6.58 -9.15 3.24
CA THR A 197 5.20 -9.56 3.49
C THR A 197 4.47 -8.47 4.30
N PRO A 198 3.13 -8.38 4.20
CA PRO A 198 2.32 -7.58 5.10
C PRO A 198 2.42 -8.07 6.56
#